data_AF-A0AAD7PAC6-F1
#
_entry.id   AF-A0AAD7PAC6-F1
#
_cell.length_a   1.000
_cell.length_b   1.000
_cell.length_c   1.000
_cell.angle_alpha   90.00
_cell.angle_beta   90.00
_cell.angle_gamma   90.00
#
_symmetry.space_group_name_H-M   'P 1'
#
loop_
_entity.id
_entity.type
_entity.pdbx_description
1 polymer ?
#
loop_
_entity_poly.entity_id
_entity_poly.type
_entity_poly.pdbx_seq_one_letter_code
_entity_poly.pdbx_strand_id
1 'polypeptide(L)'
;MLTSMAKFQRYMMIRYVLPLKGLSLASRILGQHYKNVYNDNKRKIKTVFRIVELYKPYVLFKGIFNDSNMENLEKKYSKLGLDDDDEEFNFDPKSIDWPDYMMNEHIPGLIKYALK
;
A
#
# COMPACT_ATOMS: atom_id res chain seq x y z
N MET A 1 0.59 10.96 -11.27
CA MET A 1 1.21 10.12 -10.22
C MET A 1 1.44 10.91 -8.94
N LEU A 2 1.29 10.27 -7.79
CA LEU A 2 1.44 10.85 -6.44
C LEU A 2 2.93 10.88 -6.03
N THR A 3 3.78 11.52 -6.84
CA THR A 3 5.25 11.45 -6.74
C THR A 3 5.85 12.21 -5.54
N SER A 4 5.03 12.78 -4.67
CA SER A 4 5.48 13.46 -3.45
C SER A 4 4.35 13.51 -2.43
N MET A 5 4.70 13.66 -1.15
CA MET A 5 3.71 13.83 -0.09
C MET A 5 2.80 15.04 -0.33
N ALA A 6 3.33 16.15 -0.85
CA ALA A 6 2.53 17.33 -1.15
C ALA A 6 1.47 17.05 -2.25
N LYS A 7 1.85 16.34 -3.32
CA LYS A 7 0.90 15.93 -4.38
C LYS A 7 -0.15 14.96 -3.83
N PHE A 8 0.27 14.01 -3.00
CA PHE A 8 -0.64 13.08 -2.33
C PHE A 8 -1.65 13.81 -1.44
N GLN A 9 -1.18 14.67 -0.55
CA GLN A 9 -2.04 15.45 0.35
C GLN A 9 -3.02 16.32 -0.43
N ARG A 10 -2.58 17.01 -1.48
CA ARG A 10 -3.45 17.83 -2.33
C ARG A 10 -4.55 17.00 -3.00
N TYR A 11 -4.18 15.84 -3.56
CA TYR A 11 -5.14 14.93 -4.18
C TYR A 11 -6.17 14.42 -3.16
N MET A 12 -5.70 13.96 -1.99
CA MET A 12 -6.57 13.48 -0.91
C MET A 12 -7.51 14.57 -0.40
N MET A 13 -6.99 15.79 -0.28
CA MET A 13 -7.76 16.95 0.19
C MET A 13 -8.92 17.25 -0.75
N ILE A 14 -8.65 17.36 -2.06
CA ILE A 14 -9.65 17.72 -3.06
C ILE A 14 -10.68 16.62 -3.23
N ARG A 15 -10.25 15.36 -3.38
CA ARG A 15 -11.13 14.28 -3.80
C ARG A 15 -11.87 13.58 -2.66
N TYR A 16 -11.35 13.62 -1.43
CA TYR A 16 -11.91 12.83 -0.32
C TYR A 16 -12.19 13.67 0.92
N VAL A 17 -11.26 14.51 1.38
CA VAL A 17 -11.42 15.26 2.64
C VAL A 17 -12.46 16.37 2.51
N LEU A 18 -12.42 17.18 1.44
CA LEU A 18 -13.39 18.26 1.21
C LEU A 18 -14.83 17.73 1.05
N PRO A 19 -15.10 16.71 0.20
CA PRO A 19 -16.43 16.09 0.12
C PRO A 19 -16.90 15.52 1.46
N LEU A 20 -16.02 14.89 2.24
CA LEU A 20 -16.38 14.35 3.55
C LEU A 20 -16.80 15.46 4.54
N LYS A 21 -16.14 16.63 4.50
CA LYS A 21 -16.55 17.80 5.29
C LYS A 21 -17.92 18.32 4.85
N GLY A 22 -18.20 18.34 3.54
CA GLY A 22 -19.52 18.68 3.00
C GLY A 22 -20.61 17.73 3.51
N LEU A 23 -20.34 16.41 3.48
CA LEU A 23 -21.24 15.39 4.01
C LEU A 23 -21.50 15.58 5.52
N SER A 24 -20.49 15.95 6.30
CA SER A 24 -20.66 16.25 7.73
C SER A 24 -21.66 17.36 7.97
N LEU A 25 -21.63 18.43 7.17
CA LEU A 25 -22.56 19.55 7.29
C LEU A 25 -23.97 19.13 6.89
N ALA A 26 -24.12 18.44 5.74
CA ALA A 26 -25.40 17.91 5.29
C ALA A 26 -26.03 16.96 6.33
N SER A 27 -25.22 16.08 6.96
CA SER A 27 -25.70 15.16 7.99
C SER A 27 -26.25 15.86 9.23
N ARG A 28 -25.71 17.04 9.59
CA ARG A 28 -26.24 17.84 10.72
C ARG A 28 -27.58 18.47 10.39
N ILE A 29 -27.75 18.93 9.16
CA ILE A 29 -28.98 19.55 8.67
C ILE A 29 -30.09 18.50 8.50
N LEU A 30 -29.73 17.30 8.03
CA LEU A 30 -30.66 16.20 7.71
C LEU A 30 -30.82 15.18 8.85
N GLY A 31 -30.70 15.61 10.11
CA GLY A 31 -31.06 14.76 11.27
C GLY A 31 -30.15 13.54 11.50
N GLN A 32 -28.86 13.63 11.18
CA GLN A 32 -27.83 12.58 11.35
C GLN A 32 -27.99 11.34 10.43
N HIS A 33 -28.83 11.38 9.40
CA HIS A 33 -29.07 10.24 8.49
C HIS A 33 -27.78 9.64 7.89
N TYR A 34 -26.77 10.48 7.62
CA TYR A 34 -25.50 10.07 6.99
C TYR A 34 -24.34 9.86 7.98
N LYS A 35 -24.61 9.79 9.29
CA LYS A 35 -23.56 9.71 10.32
C LYS A 35 -22.67 8.47 10.16
N ASN A 36 -23.26 7.32 9.86
CA ASN A 36 -22.50 6.07 9.63
C ASN A 36 -21.60 6.19 8.40
N VAL A 37 -22.14 6.68 7.28
CA VAL A 37 -21.40 6.91 6.03
C VAL A 37 -20.23 7.87 6.26
N TYR A 38 -20.44 8.96 7.02
CA TYR A 38 -19.37 9.89 7.39
C TYR A 38 -18.27 9.19 8.21
N ASN A 39 -18.65 8.46 9.26
CA ASN A 39 -17.69 7.79 10.13
C ASN A 39 -16.87 6.72 9.38
N ASP A 40 -17.52 5.94 8.52
CA ASP A 40 -16.85 4.92 7.71
C ASP A 40 -15.85 5.54 6.74
N ASN A 41 -16.24 6.59 6.02
CA ASN A 41 -15.33 7.29 5.11
C ASN A 41 -14.18 7.99 5.86
N LYS A 42 -14.45 8.57 7.03
CA LYS A 42 -13.43 9.15 7.90
C LYS A 42 -12.40 8.10 8.33
N ARG A 43 -12.85 6.90 8.72
CA ARG A 43 -11.98 5.77 9.07
C ARG A 43 -11.15 5.33 7.86
N LYS A 44 -11.76 5.13 6.70
CA LYS A 44 -11.05 4.73 5.46
C LYS A 44 -9.97 5.74 5.06
N ILE A 45 -10.27 7.04 5.08
CA ILE A 45 -9.29 8.09 4.80
C ILE A 45 -8.12 8.03 5.78
N LYS A 46 -8.40 7.88 7.09
CA LYS A 46 -7.35 7.74 8.11
C LYS A 46 -6.44 6.52 7.83
N THR A 47 -7.03 5.38 7.47
CA THR A 47 -6.26 4.18 7.11
C THR A 47 -5.35 4.42 5.91
N VAL A 48 -5.84 5.06 4.85
CA VAL A 48 -5.04 5.39 3.65
C VAL A 48 -3.86 6.30 4.01
N PHE A 49 -4.07 7.32 4.84
CA PHE A 49 -2.96 8.18 5.31
C PHE A 49 -1.89 7.38 6.04
N ARG A 50 -2.29 6.49 6.96
CA ARG A 50 -1.34 5.63 7.70
C ARG A 50 -0.54 4.70 6.78
N ILE A 51 -1.20 4.07 5.80
CA ILE A 51 -0.53 3.23 4.79
C ILE A 51 0.53 4.04 4.05
N VAL A 52 0.16 5.22 3.55
CA VAL A 52 1.09 6.06 2.76
C VAL A 52 2.24 6.57 3.62
N GLU A 53 2.01 6.92 4.88
CA GLU A 53 3.08 7.29 5.81
C GLU A 53 4.07 6.16 6.03
N LEU A 54 3.58 4.93 6.19
CA LEU A 54 4.42 3.74 6.33
C LEU A 54 5.26 3.46 5.08
N TYR A 55 4.67 3.60 3.88
CA TYR A 55 5.38 3.35 2.61
C TYR A 55 6.22 4.52 2.12
N LYS A 56 6.04 5.72 2.68
CA LYS A 56 6.78 6.93 2.34
C LYS A 56 8.30 6.70 2.20
N PRO A 57 9.01 6.09 3.17
CA PRO A 57 10.46 5.89 3.06
C PRO A 57 10.88 4.93 1.95
N TYR A 58 9.98 4.10 1.42
CA TYR A 58 10.29 3.17 0.34
C TYR A 58 9.95 3.76 -1.03
N VAL A 59 8.75 4.34 -1.16
CA VAL A 59 8.21 4.82 -2.44
C VAL A 59 8.75 6.21 -2.83
N LEU A 60 9.10 7.04 -1.84
CA LEU A 60 9.67 8.37 -2.08
C LEU A 60 11.19 8.41 -1.88
N PHE A 61 11.82 7.24 -1.69
CA PHE A 61 13.28 7.16 -1.68
C PHE A 61 13.82 7.50 -3.06
N LYS A 62 14.86 8.33 -3.11
CA LYS A 62 15.50 8.73 -4.37
C LYS A 62 16.67 7.82 -4.77
N GLY A 63 17.05 6.89 -3.90
CA GLY A 63 18.09 5.91 -4.20
C GLY A 63 17.52 4.70 -4.94
N ILE A 64 18.42 3.96 -5.58
CA ILE A 64 18.12 2.68 -6.23
C ILE A 64 18.69 1.58 -5.33
N PHE A 65 17.90 0.54 -5.08
CA PHE A 65 18.40 -0.66 -4.42
C PHE A 65 19.00 -1.57 -5.48
N ASN A 66 20.31 -1.82 -5.38
CA ASN A 66 21.00 -2.74 -6.28
C ASN A 66 20.82 -4.18 -5.76
N ASP A 67 20.36 -5.07 -6.63
CA ASP A 67 20.12 -6.49 -6.39
C ASP A 67 21.20 -7.40 -7.01
N SER A 68 22.34 -6.84 -7.47
CA SER A 68 23.45 -7.60 -8.06
C SER A 68 23.89 -8.83 -7.23
N ASN A 69 23.86 -8.74 -5.91
CA ASN A 69 24.19 -9.87 -5.03
C ASN A 69 23.17 -11.00 -5.12
N MET A 70 21.88 -10.67 -5.23
CA MET A 70 20.79 -11.62 -5.40
C MET A 70 20.87 -12.27 -6.79
N GLU A 71 21.08 -11.49 -7.85
CA GLU A 71 21.29 -12.04 -9.20
C GLU A 71 22.51 -12.99 -9.25
N ASN A 72 23.59 -12.64 -8.56
CA ASN A 72 24.78 -13.49 -8.51
C ASN A 72 24.55 -14.78 -7.72
N LEU A 73 23.70 -14.74 -6.69
CA LEU A 73 23.30 -15.92 -5.93
C LEU A 73 22.44 -16.84 -6.78
N GLU A 74 21.41 -16.29 -7.44
CA GLU A 74 20.55 -17.00 -8.39
C GLU A 74 21.37 -17.70 -9.48
N LYS A 75 22.26 -16.96 -10.15
CA LYS A 75 23.16 -17.53 -11.18
C LYS A 75 24.07 -18.65 -10.66
N LYS A 76 24.47 -18.60 -9.38
CA LYS A 76 25.28 -19.67 -8.77
C LYS A 76 24.42 -20.90 -8.46
N TYR A 77 23.20 -20.69 -7.97
CA TYR A 77 22.27 -21.75 -7.64
C TYR A 77 21.94 -22.59 -8.88
N SER A 78 21.58 -21.94 -9.99
CA SER A 78 21.30 -22.64 -11.25
C SER A 78 22.50 -23.34 -11.86
N LYS A 79 23.71 -22.77 -11.69
CA LYS A 79 24.95 -23.45 -12.13
C LYS A 79 25.27 -24.71 -11.33
N LEU A 80 24.81 -24.80 -10.09
CA LEU A 80 25.02 -25.98 -9.25
C LEU A 80 24.01 -27.10 -9.57
N GLY A 81 23.05 -26.86 -10.48
CA GLY A 81 22.00 -27.83 -10.81
C GLY A 81 21.05 -28.08 -9.65
N LEU A 82 20.94 -27.12 -8.73
CA LEU A 82 20.00 -27.15 -7.60
C LEU A 82 18.60 -26.68 -8.01
N ASP A 83 18.35 -26.50 -9.31
CA ASP A 83 17.06 -26.10 -9.85
C ASP A 83 15.99 -27.20 -9.62
N ASP A 84 16.37 -28.47 -9.39
CA ASP A 84 15.40 -29.52 -8.99
C ASP A 84 14.89 -29.33 -7.53
N ASP A 85 15.59 -28.51 -6.72
CA ASP A 85 15.17 -28.05 -5.39
C ASP A 85 14.42 -26.67 -5.47
N ASP A 86 14.02 -26.22 -6.67
CA ASP A 86 13.35 -24.93 -6.92
C ASP A 86 12.01 -24.76 -6.17
N GLU A 87 11.43 -25.85 -5.63
CA GLU A 87 10.27 -25.76 -4.75
C GLU A 87 10.60 -25.16 -3.37
N GLU A 88 11.86 -25.22 -2.90
CA GLU A 88 12.20 -24.81 -1.52
C GLU A 88 12.64 -23.34 -1.40
N PHE A 89 13.23 -22.73 -2.45
CA PHE A 89 13.76 -21.35 -2.37
C PHE A 89 13.74 -20.57 -3.70
N ASN A 90 12.56 -20.15 -4.16
CA ASN A 90 12.41 -19.28 -5.32
C ASN A 90 12.85 -17.83 -5.02
N PHE A 91 13.89 -17.35 -5.71
CA PHE A 91 14.44 -16.00 -5.58
C PHE A 91 13.90 -14.99 -6.61
N ASP A 92 13.09 -15.41 -7.60
CA ASP A 92 12.59 -14.49 -8.64
C ASP A 92 11.36 -13.72 -8.13
N PRO A 93 11.48 -12.41 -7.82
CA PRO A 93 10.34 -11.61 -7.39
C PRO A 93 9.30 -11.42 -8.49
N LYS A 94 9.63 -11.68 -9.77
CA LYS A 94 8.68 -11.54 -10.89
C LYS A 94 7.72 -12.72 -10.98
N SER A 95 8.03 -13.84 -10.33
CA SER A 95 7.15 -15.00 -10.25
C SER A 95 5.91 -14.77 -9.38
N ILE A 96 5.93 -13.75 -8.52
CA ILE A 96 4.80 -13.38 -7.65
C ILE A 96 3.71 -12.70 -8.48
N ASP A 97 2.47 -13.17 -8.35
CA ASP A 97 1.28 -12.40 -8.76
C ASP A 97 1.11 -11.20 -7.82
N TRP A 98 1.81 -10.10 -8.14
CA TRP A 98 1.81 -8.90 -7.32
C TRP A 98 0.41 -8.30 -7.11
N PRO A 99 -0.46 -8.18 -8.13
CA PRO A 99 -1.84 -7.76 -7.91
C PRO A 99 -2.59 -8.59 -6.87
N ASP A 100 -2.53 -9.93 -7.00
CA ASP A 100 -3.21 -10.83 -6.08
C ASP A 100 -2.63 -10.73 -4.66
N TYR A 101 -1.31 -10.88 -4.54
CA TYR A 101 -0.59 -10.79 -3.27
C TYR A 101 -0.87 -9.47 -2.54
N MET A 102 -0.82 -8.33 -3.25
CA MET A 102 -1.04 -7.03 -2.65
C MET A 102 -2.46 -6.87 -2.09
N MET A 103 -3.46 -7.36 -2.83
CA MET A 103 -4.87 -7.18 -2.50
C MET A 103 -5.37 -8.17 -1.45
N ASN A 104 -4.93 -9.42 -1.53
CA ASN A 104 -5.48 -10.52 -0.76
C ASN A 104 -4.65 -10.87 0.48
N GLU A 105 -3.33 -10.65 0.43
CA GLU A 105 -2.43 -11.00 1.55
C GLU A 105 -1.87 -9.75 2.24
N HIS A 106 -1.19 -8.90 1.47
CA HIS A 106 -0.33 -7.85 2.02
C HIS A 106 -1.09 -6.69 2.67
N ILE A 107 -2.03 -6.05 1.95
CA ILE A 107 -2.81 -4.94 2.49
C ILE A 107 -3.69 -5.40 3.67
N PRO A 108 -4.43 -6.53 3.60
CA PRO A 108 -5.17 -7.03 4.74
C PRO A 108 -4.29 -7.34 5.95
N GLY A 109 -3.16 -8.02 5.76
CA GLY A 109 -2.18 -8.29 6.81
C GLY A 109 -1.63 -7.01 7.45
N LEU A 110 -1.29 -6.02 6.62
CA LEU A 110 -0.82 -4.73 7.07
C LEU A 110 -1.86 -4.01 7.94
N ILE A 111 -3.13 -3.97 7.51
CA ILE A 111 -4.22 -3.35 8.27
C ILE A 111 -4.41 -4.08 9.61
N LYS A 112 -4.30 -5.41 9.63
CA LYS A 112 -4.53 -6.23 10.82
C LYS A 112 -3.40 -6.12 11.85
N TYR A 113 -2.15 -6.09 11.42
CA TYR A 113 -1.00 -6.25 12.30
C TYR A 113 -0.13 -5.00 12.45
N ALA A 114 0.04 -4.21 11.40
CA ALA A 114 0.94 -3.04 11.41
C ALA A 114 0.21 -1.72 11.71
N LEU A 115 -1.07 -1.60 11.36
CA LEU A 115 -1.85 -0.36 11.48
C LEU A 115 -2.85 -0.40 12.64
N LYS A 116 -2.38 -0.66 13.86
CA LYS A 116 -3.20 -0.47 15.08
C LYS A 116 -3.28 1.03 15.44
#